data_AF-A0A086M2V6-F1
#
_entry.id   AF-A0A086M2V6-F1
#
_cell.length_a   1.000
_cell.length_b   1.000
_cell.length_c   1.000
_cell.angle_alpha   90.00
_cell.angle_beta   90.00
_cell.angle_gamma   90.00
#
_symmetry.space_group_name_H-M   'P 1'
#
loop_
_entity.id
_entity.type
_entity.pdbx_description
1 polymer ?
#
loop_
_entity_poly.entity_id
_entity_poly.type
_entity_poly.pdbx_seq_one_letter_code
_entity_poly.pdbx_strand_id
1 'polypeptide(L)'
;MLIYTESDREPTVMKDGTSCPNAGGPRAFMLDSATTVRSTPKLLEVAPLRSHRFTCRPGKPCSVVVTGYGLQESDHVTILPADGSCPPEDLGQAVQEQVISSKRQIRTSSKTTYDYSVRPQNEQTIMTVFDLKPLDEGKYIVCYATSRSTRGEDPVAKDFHYKAGEIGKDVMRSHNTSWNLATDNASQSV
;
A
#
# COMPACT_ATOMS: atom_id res chain seq x y z
N MET A 1 27.44 4.93 9.66
CA MET A 1 27.58 4.72 8.21
C MET A 1 26.32 5.26 7.55
N LEU A 2 26.39 6.46 6.99
CA LEU A 2 25.29 7.13 6.29
C LEU A 2 25.46 6.83 4.81
N ILE A 3 24.51 6.12 4.19
CA ILE A 3 24.55 5.83 2.75
C ILE A 3 23.86 7.01 2.06
N TYR A 4 24.67 8.01 1.67
CA TYR A 4 24.33 8.89 0.58
C TYR A 4 24.61 8.11 -0.70
N THR A 5 23.58 7.68 -1.42
CA THR A 5 23.77 7.37 -2.84
C THR A 5 24.01 8.70 -3.53
N GLU A 6 25.23 8.90 -4.02
CA GLU A 6 25.63 10.03 -4.86
C GLU A 6 24.49 10.38 -5.82
N SER A 7 24.11 11.67 -5.90
CA SER A 7 22.97 12.15 -6.69
C SER A 7 23.03 11.78 -8.17
N ASP A 8 24.20 11.32 -8.62
CA ASP A 8 24.64 11.23 -10.01
C ASP A 8 24.98 9.79 -10.44
N ARG A 9 24.82 8.80 -9.56
CA ARG A 9 25.01 7.38 -9.91
C ARG A 9 23.75 6.59 -9.64
N GLU A 10 23.28 5.86 -10.66
CA GLU A 10 22.22 4.88 -10.50
C GLU A 10 22.60 3.92 -9.35
N PRO A 11 21.73 3.70 -8.35
CA PRO A 11 22.02 2.77 -7.29
C PRO A 11 22.30 1.39 -7.87
N THR A 12 23.50 0.87 -7.65
CA THR A 12 23.85 -0.51 -7.98
C THR A 12 22.90 -1.41 -7.19
N VAL A 13 22.11 -2.23 -7.88
CA VAL A 13 21.15 -3.15 -7.28
C VAL A 13 21.86 -4.01 -6.23
N MET A 14 21.60 -3.75 -4.94
CA MET A 14 22.12 -4.57 -3.85
C MET A 14 21.20 -5.79 -3.69
N LYS A 15 21.68 -6.96 -4.12
CA LYS A 15 21.00 -8.26 -3.91
C LYS A 15 21.05 -8.75 -2.46
N ASP A 16 21.57 -7.93 -1.54
CA ASP A 16 21.60 -8.24 -0.13
C ASP A 16 20.28 -7.84 0.54
N GLY A 17 19.39 -8.83 0.69
CA GLY A 17 18.10 -8.67 1.38
C GLY A 17 18.23 -8.38 2.89
N THR A 18 19.44 -8.46 3.47
CA THR A 18 19.66 -8.10 4.88
C THR A 18 19.95 -6.61 5.05
N SER A 19 20.64 -5.98 4.10
CA SER A 19 20.94 -4.55 4.10
C SER A 19 19.78 -3.69 3.58
N CYS A 20 19.03 -4.21 2.62
CA CYS A 20 17.83 -3.58 2.07
C CYS A 20 16.68 -4.60 2.11
N PRO A 21 15.81 -4.58 3.14
CA PRO A 21 14.78 -5.60 3.33
C PRO A 21 13.81 -5.73 2.15
N ASN A 22 13.75 -4.72 1.29
CA ASN A 22 12.87 -4.70 0.12
C ASN A 22 13.61 -4.96 -1.22
N ALA A 23 14.94 -5.14 -1.24
CA ALA A 23 15.76 -5.42 -2.43
C ALA A 23 15.42 -4.59 -3.70
N GLY A 24 14.99 -3.34 -3.50
CA GLY A 24 14.24 -2.56 -4.49
C GLY A 24 14.98 -1.41 -5.17
N GLY A 25 14.21 -0.66 -5.97
CA GLY A 25 14.61 0.56 -6.68
C GLY A 25 14.82 1.78 -5.79
N PRO A 26 15.01 2.97 -6.39
CA PRO A 26 15.13 4.23 -5.67
C PRO A 26 13.98 4.44 -4.68
N ARG A 27 14.26 5.18 -3.60
CA ARG A 27 13.29 5.50 -2.54
C ARG A 27 13.19 7.01 -2.41
N ALA A 28 11.97 7.49 -2.19
CA ALA A 28 11.72 8.90 -1.95
C ALA A 28 11.52 9.17 -0.45
N PHE A 29 12.01 10.31 0.02
CA PHE A 29 11.89 10.73 1.40
C PHE A 29 11.38 12.17 1.50
N MET A 30 10.64 12.45 2.56
CA MET A 30 10.15 13.78 2.91
C MET A 30 10.65 14.15 4.31
N LEU A 31 10.88 15.43 4.55
CA LEU A 31 11.19 15.94 5.88
C LEU A 31 9.89 16.26 6.63
N ASP A 32 9.67 15.58 7.74
CA ASP A 32 8.64 15.95 8.72
C ASP A 32 9.21 17.02 9.66
N SER A 33 8.90 18.27 9.33
CA SER A 33 9.23 19.45 10.13
C SER A 33 8.10 19.86 11.08
N ALA A 34 7.03 19.06 11.21
CA ALA A 34 5.85 19.41 12.02
C ALA A 34 6.13 19.45 13.53
N THR A 35 7.37 19.24 13.95
CA THR A 35 7.76 19.43 15.34
C THR A 35 8.11 20.88 15.63
N THR A 36 7.19 21.56 16.29
CA THR A 36 7.34 22.90 16.85
C THR A 36 8.50 22.97 17.86
N VAL A 37 9.45 23.86 17.56
CA VAL A 37 10.44 24.55 18.44
C VAL A 37 11.65 23.77 19.02
N ARG A 38 11.66 22.44 19.21
CA ARG A 38 12.83 21.77 19.87
C ARG A 38 13.21 20.33 19.47
N SER A 39 12.76 19.79 18.33
CA SER A 39 13.23 18.44 17.91
C SER A 39 13.83 18.42 16.52
N THR A 40 14.73 17.47 16.34
CA THR A 40 15.37 17.16 15.05
C THR A 40 14.30 16.77 14.03
N PRO A 41 14.36 17.30 12.80
CA PRO A 41 13.44 16.93 11.74
C PRO A 41 13.55 15.43 11.47
N LYS A 42 12.42 14.77 11.24
CA LYS A 42 12.41 13.35 10.91
C LYS A 42 12.38 13.17 9.41
N LEU A 43 13.20 12.27 8.90
CA LEU A 43 13.08 11.80 7.53
C LEU A 43 12.00 10.72 7.48
N LEU A 44 10.94 10.95 6.70
CA LEU A 44 9.87 10.00 6.46
C LEU A 44 10.00 9.46 5.04
N GLU A 45 9.83 8.16 4.90
CA GLU A 45 9.79 7.55 3.59
C GLU A 45 8.42 7.78 2.93
N VAL A 46 8.44 8.08 1.63
CA VAL A 46 7.24 8.14 0.80
C VAL A 46 6.92 6.70 0.40
N ALA A 47 5.91 6.12 1.04
CA ALA A 47 5.54 4.73 0.83
C ALA A 47 4.11 4.45 1.30
N PRO A 48 3.49 3.35 0.82
CA PRO A 48 2.33 2.76 1.47
C PRO A 48 2.64 2.43 2.94
N LEU A 49 1.69 2.72 3.83
CA LEU A 49 1.89 2.53 5.27
C LEU A 49 1.66 1.09 5.74
N ARG A 50 0.75 0.39 5.07
CA ARG A 50 0.41 -1.01 5.37
C ARG A 50 -0.10 -1.71 4.12
N SER A 51 0.08 -3.01 4.09
CA SER A 51 -0.56 -3.89 3.12
C SER A 51 -2.05 -4.01 3.45
N HIS A 52 -2.93 -3.63 2.54
CA HIS A 52 -4.38 -3.79 2.71
C HIS A 52 -4.91 -5.07 2.05
N ARG A 53 -6.10 -5.51 2.46
CA ARG A 53 -6.86 -6.53 1.73
C ARG A 53 -7.92 -5.85 0.90
N PHE A 54 -7.94 -6.18 -0.38
CA PHE A 54 -8.89 -5.69 -1.36
C PHE A 54 -9.78 -6.83 -1.84
N THR A 55 -11.01 -6.52 -2.21
CA THR A 55 -11.92 -7.48 -2.83
C THR A 55 -12.46 -6.90 -4.12
N CYS A 56 -12.16 -7.57 -5.23
CA CYS A 56 -12.71 -7.27 -6.54
C CYS A 56 -13.68 -8.38 -6.95
N ARG A 57 -14.74 -8.01 -7.67
CA ARG A 57 -15.65 -9.01 -8.28
C ARG A 57 -14.95 -9.60 -9.52
N PRO A 58 -14.86 -10.94 -9.65
CA PRO A 58 -14.25 -11.55 -10.83
C PRO A 58 -14.89 -11.07 -12.14
N GLY A 59 -14.07 -10.84 -13.16
CA GLY A 59 -14.49 -10.39 -14.49
C GLY A 59 -15.05 -8.96 -14.54
N LYS A 60 -14.92 -8.16 -13.47
CA LYS A 60 -15.36 -6.76 -13.42
C LYS A 60 -14.21 -5.82 -13.06
N PRO A 61 -14.17 -4.60 -13.64
CA PRO A 61 -13.21 -3.60 -13.20
C PRO A 61 -13.47 -3.22 -11.74
N CYS A 62 -12.42 -2.84 -11.02
CA CYS A 62 -12.51 -2.40 -9.63
C CYS A 62 -11.51 -1.27 -9.37
N SER A 63 -11.76 -0.47 -8.33
CA SER A 63 -10.80 0.53 -7.88
C SER A 63 -10.22 0.10 -6.54
N VAL A 64 -8.90 0.15 -6.41
CA VAL A 64 -8.21 -0.06 -5.13
C VAL A 64 -7.62 1.23 -4.63
N VAL A 65 -7.47 1.33 -3.31
CA VAL A 65 -7.06 2.55 -2.64
C VAL A 65 -5.83 2.27 -1.79
N VAL A 66 -4.77 3.02 -2.04
CA VAL A 66 -3.52 2.93 -1.28
C VAL A 66 -3.40 4.12 -0.34
N THR A 67 -3.02 3.85 0.90
CA THR A 67 -2.87 4.86 1.96
C THR A 67 -1.42 4.88 2.42
N GLY A 68 -0.86 6.07 2.58
CA GLY A 68 0.54 6.23 2.91
C GLY A 68 0.95 7.67 3.11
N TYR A 69 2.26 7.90 3.16
CA TYR A 69 2.84 9.24 3.27
C TYR A 69 3.35 9.73 1.93
N GLY A 70 3.08 11.00 1.62
CA GLY A 70 3.67 11.68 0.47
C GLY A 70 3.23 11.13 -0.90
N LEU A 71 2.23 10.24 -0.92
CA LEU A 71 1.71 9.60 -2.12
C LEU A 71 1.19 10.66 -3.11
N GLN A 72 1.38 10.39 -4.39
CA GLN A 72 1.00 11.27 -5.49
C GLN A 72 -0.02 10.60 -6.43
N GLU A 73 -0.70 11.42 -7.21
CA GLU A 73 -1.63 10.96 -8.24
C GLU A 73 -0.91 10.21 -9.36
N SER A 74 0.35 10.57 -9.61
CA SER A 74 1.21 9.93 -10.61
C SER A 74 1.85 8.62 -10.12
N ASP A 75 1.60 8.18 -8.88
CA ASP A 75 2.14 6.90 -8.41
C ASP A 75 1.57 5.73 -9.22
N HIS A 76 2.21 4.57 -9.11
CA HIS A 76 1.91 3.40 -9.94
C HIS A 76 1.74 2.12 -9.13
N VAL A 77 0.94 1.20 -9.65
CA VAL A 77 0.86 -0.19 -9.16
C VAL A 77 1.05 -1.21 -10.28
N THR A 78 1.51 -2.39 -9.89
CA THR A 78 1.47 -3.61 -10.72
C THR A 78 0.79 -4.74 -9.93
N ILE A 79 0.13 -5.63 -10.65
CA ILE A 79 -0.65 -6.73 -10.08
C ILE A 79 0.03 -8.03 -10.45
N LEU A 80 0.47 -8.77 -9.44
CA LEU A 80 1.15 -10.06 -9.60
C LEU A 80 0.26 -11.22 -9.13
N PRO A 81 0.50 -12.45 -9.61
CA PRO A 81 -0.03 -13.66 -8.99
C PRO A 81 0.29 -13.74 -7.49
N ALA A 82 -0.47 -14.55 -6.75
CA ALA A 82 -0.33 -14.68 -5.29
C ALA A 82 1.03 -15.21 -4.80
N ASP A 83 1.75 -15.93 -5.66
CA ASP A 83 3.10 -16.46 -5.42
C ASP A 83 4.21 -15.49 -5.87
N GLY A 84 3.85 -14.35 -6.46
CA GLY A 84 4.79 -13.29 -6.80
C GLY A 84 5.36 -12.57 -5.57
N SER A 85 6.38 -11.74 -5.81
CA SER A 85 7.02 -10.92 -4.78
C SER A 85 7.14 -9.47 -5.24
N CYS A 86 7.21 -8.56 -4.27
CA CYS A 86 7.56 -7.16 -4.52
C CYS A 86 9.02 -6.94 -4.08
N PRO A 87 9.91 -6.44 -4.94
CA PRO A 87 9.71 -6.15 -6.36
C PRO A 87 9.65 -7.42 -7.23
N PRO A 88 8.92 -7.38 -8.36
CA PRO A 88 8.98 -8.45 -9.34
C PRO A 88 10.36 -8.51 -10.02
N GLU A 89 10.73 -9.69 -10.53
CA GLU A 89 11.96 -9.86 -11.33
C GLU A 89 11.86 -9.13 -12.67
N ASP A 90 10.69 -9.20 -13.30
CA ASP A 90 10.34 -8.52 -14.53
C ASP A 90 8.85 -8.13 -14.54
N LEU A 91 8.50 -7.11 -15.34
CA LEU A 91 7.10 -6.64 -15.44
C LEU A 91 6.20 -7.55 -16.31
N GLY A 92 6.77 -8.51 -17.04
CA GLY A 92 6.02 -9.48 -17.84
C GLY A 92 5.27 -10.52 -16.99
N GLN A 93 5.67 -10.70 -15.72
CA GLN A 93 4.97 -11.53 -14.74
C GLN A 93 3.66 -10.90 -14.23
N ALA A 94 3.40 -9.64 -14.56
CA ALA A 94 2.16 -8.98 -14.18
C ALA A 94 0.96 -9.64 -14.86
N VAL A 95 -0.11 -9.86 -14.08
CA VAL A 95 -1.36 -10.48 -14.57
C VAL A 95 -2.07 -9.58 -15.59
N GLN A 96 -1.67 -8.32 -15.65
CA GLN A 96 -2.11 -7.35 -16.63
C GLN A 96 -0.84 -6.76 -17.26
N GLU A 97 -0.80 -6.57 -18.58
CA GLU A 97 0.34 -5.96 -19.32
C GLU A 97 0.67 -4.51 -18.93
N GLN A 98 0.23 -4.01 -17.78
CA GLN A 98 0.32 -2.59 -17.45
C GLN A 98 0.76 -2.34 -16.01
N VAL A 99 1.81 -1.52 -15.94
CA VAL A 99 1.95 -0.48 -14.92
C VAL A 99 0.66 0.36 -14.92
N ILE A 100 -0.04 0.38 -13.80
CA ILE A 100 -1.28 1.13 -13.64
C ILE A 100 -0.94 2.42 -12.89
N SER A 101 -0.96 3.55 -13.60
CA SER A 101 -0.87 4.86 -12.98
C SER A 101 -2.17 5.19 -12.27
N SER A 102 -2.08 5.86 -11.12
CA SER A 102 -3.25 6.44 -10.49
C SER A 102 -3.82 7.56 -11.37
N LYS A 103 -5.13 7.76 -11.26
CA LYS A 103 -5.88 8.78 -12.03
C LYS A 103 -6.54 9.85 -11.16
N ARG A 104 -6.47 9.69 -9.84
CA ARG A 104 -7.05 10.63 -8.88
C ARG A 104 -6.63 10.31 -7.45
N GLN A 105 -6.77 11.33 -6.61
CA GLN A 105 -6.64 11.22 -5.16
C GLN A 105 -7.95 11.53 -4.45
N ILE A 106 -8.19 10.86 -3.32
CA ILE A 106 -9.30 11.12 -2.41
C ILE A 106 -8.72 11.65 -1.10
N ARG A 107 -9.34 12.69 -0.53
CA ARG A 107 -8.99 13.20 0.80
C ARG A 107 -9.99 12.65 1.82
N THR A 108 -9.47 12.09 2.90
CA THR A 108 -10.29 11.56 4.01
C THR A 108 -9.76 12.06 5.34
N SER A 109 -10.55 11.93 6.40
CA SER A 109 -10.03 12.16 7.74
C SER A 109 -8.98 11.09 8.09
N SER A 110 -7.80 11.52 8.55
CA SER A 110 -6.75 10.60 9.00
C SER A 110 -7.23 9.67 10.11
N LYS A 111 -8.11 10.16 11.00
CA LYS A 111 -8.70 9.38 12.11
C LYS A 111 -9.63 8.26 11.61
N THR A 112 -10.26 8.44 10.45
CA THR A 112 -11.11 7.41 9.85
C THR A 112 -10.33 6.40 9.02
N THR A 113 -9.17 6.80 8.48
CA THR A 113 -8.35 5.94 7.62
C THR A 113 -7.38 5.09 8.41
N TYR A 114 -6.83 5.62 9.50
CA TYR A 114 -5.87 4.93 10.36
C TYR A 114 -6.46 4.73 11.75
N ASP A 115 -6.35 3.51 12.26
CA ASP A 115 -6.67 3.11 13.63
C ASP A 115 -5.57 3.49 14.64
N TYR A 116 -4.53 4.20 14.18
CA TYR A 116 -3.41 4.67 14.97
C TYR A 116 -2.98 6.08 14.56
N SER A 117 -2.19 6.72 15.42
CA SER A 117 -1.62 8.04 15.14
C SER A 117 -0.52 7.95 14.08
N VAL A 118 -0.79 8.59 12.95
CA VAL A 118 0.07 8.63 11.76
C VAL A 118 0.77 10.01 11.72
N ARG A 119 2.11 10.03 11.64
CA ARG A 119 2.92 11.27 11.49
C ARG A 119 3.36 11.54 10.05
N PRO A 120 3.21 12.74 9.51
CA PRO A 120 2.75 13.96 10.19
C PRO A 120 1.26 13.85 10.53
N GLN A 121 0.89 14.37 11.70
CA GLN A 121 -0.51 14.41 12.15
C GLN A 121 -1.26 15.48 11.36
N ASN A 122 -1.59 15.16 10.12
CA ASN A 122 -2.54 15.96 9.35
C ASN A 122 -3.96 15.49 9.68
N GLU A 123 -4.90 16.42 9.78
CA GLU A 123 -6.32 16.10 9.98
C GLU A 123 -6.89 15.27 8.81
N GLN A 124 -6.31 15.46 7.62
CA GLN A 124 -6.66 14.76 6.40
C GLN A 124 -5.49 13.91 5.88
N THR A 125 -5.82 12.76 5.30
CA THR A 125 -4.88 11.93 4.56
C THR A 125 -5.30 11.83 3.10
N ILE A 126 -4.30 11.67 2.25
CA ILE A 126 -4.47 11.51 0.82
C ILE A 126 -4.43 10.01 0.53
N MET A 127 -5.46 9.54 -0.16
CA MET A 127 -5.54 8.17 -0.64
C MET A 127 -5.45 8.16 -2.15
N THR A 128 -4.49 7.42 -2.68
CA THR A 128 -4.26 7.31 -4.12
C THR A 128 -5.11 6.16 -4.67
N VAL A 129 -5.85 6.41 -5.77
CA VAL A 129 -6.81 5.46 -6.32
C VAL A 129 -6.33 4.89 -7.65
N PHE A 130 -6.37 3.56 -7.76
CA PHE A 130 -5.97 2.83 -8.96
C PHE A 130 -7.16 2.07 -9.52
N ASP A 131 -7.49 2.33 -10.79
CA ASP A 131 -8.56 1.64 -11.50
C ASP A 131 -7.99 0.41 -12.21
N LEU A 132 -8.30 -0.76 -11.68
CA LEU A 132 -7.84 -2.05 -12.19
C LEU A 132 -8.77 -2.53 -13.32
N LYS A 133 -8.17 -3.15 -14.34
CA LYS A 133 -8.93 -3.92 -15.34
C LYS A 133 -9.57 -5.14 -14.68
N PRO A 134 -10.60 -5.76 -15.31
CA PRO A 134 -11.14 -7.03 -14.86
C PRO A 134 -10.06 -8.04 -14.50
N LEU A 135 -10.17 -8.59 -13.29
CA LEU A 135 -9.34 -9.69 -12.82
C LEU A 135 -10.19 -10.96 -12.80
N ASP A 136 -9.58 -12.08 -13.17
CA ASP A 136 -10.21 -13.39 -13.02
C ASP A 136 -10.37 -13.77 -11.55
N GLU A 137 -11.05 -14.89 -11.30
CA GLU A 137 -11.15 -15.42 -9.96
C GLU A 137 -9.77 -15.91 -9.49
N GLY A 138 -9.28 -15.32 -8.40
CA GLY A 138 -7.95 -15.65 -7.89
C GLY A 138 -7.53 -14.82 -6.68
N LYS A 139 -6.26 -14.99 -6.32
CA LYS A 139 -5.55 -14.15 -5.36
C LYS A 139 -4.41 -13.45 -6.06
N TYR A 140 -4.18 -12.19 -5.70
CA TYR A 140 -3.17 -11.35 -6.34
C TYR A 140 -2.45 -10.50 -5.30
N ILE A 141 -1.22 -10.09 -5.63
CA ILE A 141 -0.44 -9.14 -4.85
C ILE A 141 -0.42 -7.81 -5.60
N VAL A 142 -0.55 -6.72 -4.85
CA VAL A 142 -0.45 -5.35 -5.36
C VAL A 142 0.91 -4.79 -4.94
N CYS A 143 1.80 -4.62 -5.91
CA CYS A 143 3.08 -3.96 -5.70
C CYS A 143 2.98 -2.49 -6.13
N TYR A 144 3.71 -1.60 -5.46
CA TYR A 144 3.57 -0.15 -5.58
C TYR A 144 4.91 0.50 -5.87
N ALA A 145 4.90 1.47 -6.79
CA ALA A 145 6.04 2.32 -7.13
C ALA A 145 5.63 3.78 -7.00
N THR A 146 6.48 4.60 -6.37
CA THR A 146 6.19 6.03 -6.20
C THR A 146 6.73 6.82 -7.40
N SER A 147 5.97 7.77 -7.93
CA SER A 147 6.47 8.65 -9.00
C SER A 147 7.62 9.54 -8.51
N ARG A 148 7.66 9.83 -7.21
CA ARG A 148 8.76 10.58 -6.60
C ARG A 148 10.07 9.81 -6.64
N SER A 149 10.04 8.48 -6.46
CA SER A 149 11.23 7.64 -6.57
C SER A 149 11.72 7.50 -8.00
N THR A 150 10.81 7.47 -8.97
CA THR A 150 11.16 7.41 -10.41
C THR A 150 11.42 8.77 -11.03
N ARG A 151 11.33 9.86 -10.26
CA ARG A 151 11.46 11.25 -10.76
C ARG A 151 10.48 11.56 -11.91
N GLY A 152 9.33 10.87 -11.94
CA GLY A 152 8.30 11.01 -12.97
C GLY A 152 8.56 10.21 -14.25
N GLU A 153 9.63 9.40 -14.30
CA GLU A 153 9.86 8.45 -15.39
C GLU A 153 8.99 7.18 -15.21
N ASP A 154 8.80 6.45 -16.31
CA ASP A 154 8.07 5.17 -16.30
C ASP A 154 8.79 4.16 -15.38
N PRO A 155 8.08 3.57 -14.40
CA PRO A 155 8.71 2.67 -13.44
C PRO A 155 9.12 1.34 -14.09
N VAL A 156 10.25 0.80 -13.63
CA VAL A 156 10.72 -0.54 -13.99
C VAL A 156 10.48 -1.51 -12.83
N ALA A 157 10.66 -2.82 -13.06
CA ALA A 157 10.32 -3.87 -12.10
C ALA A 157 10.82 -3.61 -10.66
N LYS A 158 12.08 -3.18 -10.51
CA LYS A 158 12.70 -2.86 -9.21
C LYS A 158 11.96 -1.77 -8.42
N ASP A 159 11.26 -0.86 -9.10
CA ASP A 159 10.61 0.28 -8.44
C ASP A 159 9.36 -0.15 -7.66
N PHE A 160 8.77 -1.30 -8.02
CA PHE A 160 7.58 -1.87 -7.38
C PHE A 160 7.90 -2.67 -6.10
N HIS A 161 8.78 -2.16 -5.25
CA HIS A 161 9.29 -2.90 -4.08
C HIS A 161 8.42 -2.77 -2.82
N TYR A 162 7.34 -1.99 -2.86
CA TYR A 162 6.38 -1.89 -1.76
C TYR A 162 5.18 -2.81 -1.99
N LYS A 163 4.87 -3.67 -1.00
CA LYS A 163 3.61 -4.43 -1.00
C LYS A 163 2.47 -3.58 -0.46
N ALA A 164 1.66 -3.02 -1.35
CA ALA A 164 0.51 -2.18 -0.99
C ALA A 164 -0.72 -3.00 -0.57
N GLY A 165 -0.82 -4.25 -1.02
CA GLY A 165 -1.93 -5.10 -0.62
C GLY A 165 -2.01 -6.45 -1.29
N GLU A 166 -3.11 -7.13 -1.00
CA GLU A 166 -3.53 -8.39 -1.61
C GLU A 166 -4.96 -8.26 -2.09
N ILE A 167 -5.27 -8.78 -3.28
CA ILE A 167 -6.63 -8.87 -3.81
C ILE A 167 -7.08 -10.33 -3.70
N GLY A 168 -8.27 -10.56 -3.16
CA GLY A 168 -8.88 -11.89 -3.14
C GLY A 168 -10.27 -11.86 -2.51
N LYS A 169 -10.95 -13.01 -2.51
CA LYS A 169 -12.15 -13.16 -1.69
C LYS A 169 -11.72 -13.12 -0.23
N ASP A 170 -12.28 -12.18 0.53
CA ASP A 170 -12.32 -12.33 1.97
C ASP A 170 -13.09 -13.62 2.25
N VAL A 171 -12.39 -14.65 2.73
CA VAL A 171 -13.05 -15.60 3.61
C VAL A 171 -13.35 -14.79 4.86
N MET A 172 -14.47 -14.07 4.85
CA MET A 172 -15.14 -13.64 6.07
C MET A 172 -15.20 -14.90 6.92
N ARG A 173 -14.30 -15.01 7.89
CA ARG A 173 -14.47 -15.94 9.00
C ARG A 173 -15.76 -15.44 9.63
N SER A 174 -16.86 -16.10 9.28
CA SER A 174 -18.10 -16.04 10.04
C SER A 174 -17.68 -16.40 11.45
N HIS A 175 -17.43 -15.40 12.29
CA HIS A 175 -17.53 -15.57 13.72
C HIS A 175 -19.00 -15.91 13.94
N ASN A 176 -19.28 -17.21 13.89
CA ASN A 176 -20.54 -17.78 14.29
C ASN A 176 -20.56 -17.65 15.82
N THR A 177 -20.72 -16.43 16.33
CA THR A 177 -21.14 -16.21 17.71
C THR A 177 -22.62 -16.52 17.74
N SER A 178 -22.93 -17.81 17.82
CA SER A 178 -24.19 -18.30 18.37
C SER A 178 -24.29 -17.76 19.79
N TRP A 179 -24.86 -16.57 19.93
CA TRP A 179 -25.37 -16.07 21.19
C TRP A 179 -26.52 -17.00 21.58
N ASN A 180 -26.20 -18.00 22.41
CA ASN A 180 -27.21 -18.69 23.20
C ASN A 180 -27.83 -17.62 24.10
N LEU A 181 -29.00 -17.12 23.69
CA LEU A 181 -29.91 -16.43 24.58
C LEU A 181 -30.27 -17.42 25.69
N ALA A 182 -29.63 -17.24 26.85
CA ALA A 182 -30.12 -17.76 28.09
C ALA A 182 -31.55 -17.23 28.26
N THR A 183 -32.54 -18.13 28.19
CA THR A 183 -33.91 -17.81 28.58
C THR A 183 -33.93 -17.68 30.10
N ASP A 184 -33.86 -16.44 30.58
CA ASP A 184 -34.28 -16.07 31.93
C ASP A 184 -35.78 -16.37 32.06
N ASN A 185 -36.12 -17.49 32.68
CA ASN A 185 -37.47 -17.76 33.16
C ASN A 185 -37.55 -17.33 34.62
N ALA A 186 -37.99 -16.09 34.84
CA ALA A 186 -38.46 -15.62 36.14
C ALA A 186 -39.89 -15.07 36.01
N SER A 187 -40.81 -15.86 36.57
CA SER A 187 -42.06 -15.46 37.25
C SER A 187 -43.15 -14.72 36.47
N GLN A 188 -44.29 -15.40 36.30
CA GLN A 188 -45.61 -14.81 36.53
C GLN A 188 -46.50 -15.77 37.35
N SER A 189 -46.87 -15.26 38.51
CA SER A 189 -47.96 -15.68 39.39
C SER A 189 -49.33 -15.35 38.78
N VAL A 190 -50.25 -16.31 38.79
CA VAL A 190 -51.67 -16.17 39.18
C VAL A 190 -52.11 -17.47 39.84
#